data_AF-A0A9D8XCZ2-F1
#
_entry.id   AF-A0A9D8XCZ2-F1
#
_cell.length_a   1.000
_cell.length_b   1.000
_cell.length_c   1.000
_cell.angle_alpha   90.00
_cell.angle_beta   90.00
_cell.angle_gamma   90.00
#
_symmetry.space_group_name_H-M   'P 1'
#
loop_
_entity.id
_entity.type
_entity.pdbx_description
1 polymer ?
#
loop_
_entity_poly.entity_id
_entity_poly.type
_entity_poly.pdbx_seq_one_letter_code
_entity_poly.pdbx_strand_id
1 'polypeptide(L)'
;VRLTDGQYLSSSIVIPTLDFYREKQIRTLFRGHAGELFHMSKAYAFSMSEKDRNAMAAGRLSPKIWAFQHLQAYMLDGVDSDLLLGMPRSECTQTARESLYRAVDETGEEREGAIWRLYLAQRVFREIPLSMRKFDSHVNVRLPFLSRGIADAVFRLPTQYRMGETIQRQILKRWRPDFLKVRNVNTGTFIGAWPIIQKAAYLRQRILAKLNVPGTQPYEKMGLWLRSDLKPLVRRLLLEDGGLSGRGIIHPDTIRDVVRAHNEGRNHTYLILALLILEKQMRFLEI
;
A
#
# COMPACT_ATOMS: atom_id res chain seq x y z
N VAL A 1 -14.82 -7.43 -12.73
CA VAL A 1 -13.49 -7.10 -12.18
C VAL A 1 -13.58 -5.72 -11.54
N ARG A 2 -13.47 -5.62 -10.22
CA ARG A 2 -13.33 -4.37 -9.48
C ARG A 2 -11.85 -4.00 -9.36
N LEU A 3 -11.56 -2.73 -9.15
CA LEU A 3 -10.22 -2.12 -9.28
C LEU A 3 -9.08 -2.82 -8.53
N THR A 4 -9.39 -3.54 -7.45
CA THR A 4 -8.41 -4.19 -6.60
C THR A 4 -8.63 -5.69 -6.47
N ASP A 5 -9.42 -6.32 -7.36
CA ASP A 5 -9.66 -7.77 -7.39
C ASP A 5 -8.38 -8.58 -7.67
N GLY A 6 -7.28 -7.90 -8.05
CA GLY A 6 -5.92 -8.45 -8.14
C GLY A 6 -4.88 -7.81 -7.22
N GLN A 7 -5.27 -6.91 -6.29
CA GLN A 7 -4.31 -6.34 -5.34
C GLN A 7 -3.97 -7.35 -4.25
N TYR A 8 -2.96 -8.17 -4.54
CA TYR A 8 -2.33 -9.02 -3.57
C TYR A 8 -1.17 -8.26 -2.91
N LEU A 9 -1.50 -7.44 -1.92
CA LEU A 9 -0.51 -7.02 -0.92
C LEU A 9 -0.61 -7.97 0.27
N SER A 10 -0.18 -9.19 0.02
CA SER A 10 0.17 -10.11 1.09
C SER A 10 1.19 -9.44 1.99
N SER A 11 0.86 -9.21 3.26
CA SER A 11 1.82 -8.77 4.28
C SER A 11 2.85 -9.87 4.60
N SER A 12 3.46 -10.52 3.61
CA SER A 12 4.45 -11.60 3.79
C SER A 12 5.63 -11.18 4.66
N ILE A 13 5.89 -9.88 4.76
CA ILE A 13 6.84 -9.28 5.70
C ILE A 13 6.59 -9.67 7.17
N VAL A 14 5.40 -10.14 7.53
CA VAL A 14 5.04 -10.51 8.90
C VAL A 14 5.18 -12.01 9.18
N ILE A 15 5.41 -12.85 8.17
CA ILE A 15 5.55 -14.30 8.39
C ILE A 15 6.68 -14.62 9.37
N PRO A 16 7.87 -13.99 9.28
CA PRO A 16 8.94 -14.21 10.27
C PRO A 16 8.57 -13.82 11.70
N THR A 17 7.55 -12.98 11.91
CA THR A 17 7.11 -12.60 13.27
C THR A 17 6.23 -13.65 13.94
N LEU A 18 5.74 -14.65 13.20
CA LEU A 18 4.89 -15.71 13.75
C LEU A 18 5.65 -16.58 14.74
N ASP A 19 6.90 -16.92 14.44
CA ASP A 19 7.74 -17.72 15.35
C ASP A 19 8.02 -16.94 16.64
N PHE A 20 8.29 -15.63 16.53
CA PHE A 20 8.42 -14.76 17.70
C PHE A 20 7.15 -14.75 18.56
N TYR A 21 5.95 -14.69 17.96
CA TYR A 21 4.70 -14.75 18.73
C TYR A 21 4.54 -16.09 19.45
N ARG A 22 4.93 -17.20 18.80
CA ARG A 22 4.92 -18.54 19.40
C ARG A 22 5.87 -18.62 20.58
N GLU A 23 7.13 -18.21 20.40
CA GLU A 23 8.17 -18.20 21.44
C GLU A 23 7.78 -17.36 22.65
N LYS A 24 7.16 -16.20 22.42
CA LYS A 24 6.70 -15.29 23.49
C LYS A 24 5.31 -15.64 24.03
N GLN A 25 4.72 -16.75 23.58
CA GLN A 25 3.38 -17.19 23.99
C GLN A 25 2.30 -16.10 23.82
N ILE A 26 2.44 -15.25 22.81
CA ILE A 26 1.47 -14.19 22.50
C ILE A 26 0.24 -14.86 21.89
N ARG A 27 -0.90 -14.79 22.59
CA ARG A 27 -2.16 -15.41 22.14
C ARG A 27 -3.09 -14.46 21.40
N THR A 28 -2.97 -13.16 21.66
CA THR A 28 -3.83 -12.13 21.09
C THR A 28 -2.99 -11.07 20.42
N LEU A 29 -3.32 -10.75 19.17
CA LEU A 29 -2.64 -9.73 18.39
C LEU A 29 -3.62 -8.61 18.01
N PHE A 30 -3.40 -7.41 18.56
CA PHE A 30 -4.12 -6.23 18.09
C PHE A 30 -3.44 -5.68 16.85
N ARG A 31 -4.13 -5.70 15.71
CA ARG A 31 -3.62 -5.17 14.45
C ARG A 31 -4.18 -3.78 14.22
N GLY A 32 -3.27 -2.85 13.91
CA GLY A 32 -3.60 -1.44 13.66
C GLY A 32 -4.24 -1.14 12.31
N HIS A 33 -4.74 -2.15 11.58
CA HIS A 33 -5.35 -1.93 10.27
C HIS A 33 -6.58 -1.03 10.38
N ALA A 34 -6.78 -0.18 9.36
CA ALA A 34 -7.79 0.88 9.33
C ALA A 34 -7.58 1.99 10.36
N GLY A 35 -6.48 1.97 11.13
CA GLY A 35 -6.05 3.11 11.93
C GLY A 35 -5.80 4.35 11.07
N GLU A 36 -5.48 4.16 9.78
CA GLU A 36 -5.31 5.20 8.78
C GLU A 36 -6.58 6.05 8.57
N LEU A 37 -7.77 5.55 8.92
CA LEU A 37 -9.02 6.34 8.86
C LEU A 37 -8.95 7.59 9.76
N PHE A 38 -8.12 7.56 10.80
CA PHE A 38 -7.88 8.69 11.69
C PHE A 38 -6.81 9.66 11.16
N HIS A 39 -6.05 9.27 10.14
CA HIS A 39 -4.91 10.04 9.62
C HIS A 39 -4.66 9.75 8.13
N MET A 40 -5.57 10.17 7.27
CA MET A 40 -5.46 9.85 5.84
C MET A 40 -4.24 10.42 5.15
N SER A 41 -3.45 11.29 5.78
CA SER A 41 -2.15 11.69 5.23
C SER A 41 -1.10 10.58 5.22
N LYS A 42 -1.37 9.42 5.83
CA LYS A 42 -0.49 8.24 5.81
C LYS A 42 -1.21 6.96 5.34
N ALA A 43 -2.31 7.08 4.60
CA ALA A 43 -3.09 5.94 4.11
C ALA A 43 -2.50 5.28 2.84
N TYR A 44 -1.18 5.10 2.77
CA TYR A 44 -0.47 4.51 1.62
C TYR A 44 -0.79 5.22 0.30
N ALA A 45 -1.23 4.50 -0.73
CA ALA A 45 -1.66 5.07 -2.01
C ALA A 45 -2.90 5.98 -1.87
N PHE A 46 -3.67 5.82 -0.80
CA PHE A 46 -4.80 6.69 -0.48
C PHE A 46 -4.39 7.91 0.34
N SER A 47 -3.08 8.16 0.50
CA SER A 47 -2.60 9.28 1.29
C SER A 47 -3.08 10.60 0.69
N MET A 48 -3.87 11.35 1.44
CA MET A 48 -4.42 12.63 0.99
C MET A 48 -3.62 13.79 1.59
N SER A 49 -3.24 14.76 0.76
CA SER A 49 -2.65 16.01 1.25
C SER A 49 -3.73 16.98 1.73
N GLU A 50 -3.36 17.94 2.58
CA GLU A 50 -4.29 18.99 3.01
C GLU A 50 -4.75 19.86 1.82
N LYS A 51 -3.87 20.07 0.83
CA LYS A 51 -4.20 20.79 -0.41
C LYS A 51 -5.31 20.07 -1.18
N ASP A 52 -5.19 18.75 -1.37
CA ASP A 52 -6.19 17.97 -2.12
C ASP A 52 -7.52 17.94 -1.38
N ARG A 53 -7.49 17.73 -0.06
CA ARG A 53 -8.69 17.79 0.78
C ARG A 53 -9.38 19.14 0.65
N ASN A 54 -8.64 20.25 0.75
CA ASN A 54 -9.19 21.60 0.63
C ASN A 54 -9.72 21.87 -0.79
N ALA A 55 -9.09 21.31 -1.82
CA ALA A 55 -9.57 21.42 -3.20
C ALA A 55 -10.89 20.64 -3.39
N MET A 56 -10.98 19.42 -2.86
CA MET A 56 -12.22 18.61 -2.88
C MET A 56 -13.35 19.25 -2.10
N ALA A 57 -13.08 19.72 -0.87
CA ALA A 57 -14.07 20.38 -0.04
C ALA A 57 -14.64 21.64 -0.71
N ALA A 58 -13.81 22.33 -1.50
CA ALA A 58 -14.20 23.50 -2.30
C ALA A 58 -14.79 23.16 -3.69
N GLY A 59 -14.97 21.88 -4.02
CA GLY A 59 -15.47 21.44 -5.33
C GLY A 59 -14.52 21.65 -6.51
N ARG A 60 -13.26 22.02 -6.26
CA ARG A 60 -12.23 22.26 -7.28
C ARG A 60 -11.52 21.00 -7.76
N LEU A 61 -11.72 19.89 -7.06
CA LEU A 61 -11.14 18.59 -7.40
C LEU A 61 -12.19 17.51 -7.11
N SER A 62 -12.55 16.72 -8.13
CA SER A 62 -13.48 15.61 -7.90
C SER A 62 -12.75 14.40 -7.28
N PRO A 63 -13.41 13.62 -6.41
CA PRO A 63 -12.84 12.38 -5.87
C PRO A 63 -12.44 11.39 -6.97
N LYS A 64 -13.20 11.33 -8.07
CA LYS A 64 -12.91 10.50 -9.25
C LYS A 64 -11.59 10.88 -9.90
N ILE A 65 -11.41 12.17 -10.22
CA ILE A 65 -10.18 12.67 -10.84
C ILE A 65 -8.99 12.46 -9.91
N TRP A 66 -9.14 12.81 -8.63
CA TRP A 66 -8.07 12.58 -7.65
C TRP A 66 -7.70 11.11 -7.57
N ALA A 67 -8.68 10.21 -7.41
CA ALA A 67 -8.44 8.79 -7.30
C ALA A 67 -7.74 8.27 -8.56
N PHE A 68 -8.22 8.67 -9.74
CA PHE A 68 -7.61 8.23 -11.00
C PHE A 68 -6.23 8.80 -11.22
N GLN A 69 -5.86 9.94 -10.65
CA GLN A 69 -4.49 10.48 -10.75
C GLN A 69 -3.55 9.90 -9.69
N HIS A 70 -4.05 9.69 -8.46
CA HIS A 70 -3.24 9.32 -7.30
C HIS A 70 -3.11 7.81 -7.11
N LEU A 71 -4.13 7.05 -7.48
CA LEU A 71 -4.10 5.58 -7.41
C LEU A 71 -3.54 4.96 -8.68
N GLN A 72 -3.08 5.76 -9.65
CA GLN A 72 -2.26 5.21 -10.74
C GLN A 72 -1.01 4.65 -10.10
N ALA A 73 -0.89 3.35 -10.13
CA ALA A 73 0.33 2.72 -9.72
C ALA A 73 1.41 3.12 -10.74
N TYR A 74 2.52 3.67 -10.27
CA TYR A 74 3.76 3.85 -11.04
C TYR A 74 4.34 2.52 -11.58
N MET A 75 3.61 1.41 -11.48
CA MET A 75 4.03 0.09 -11.94
C MET A 75 4.32 0.09 -13.44
N LEU A 76 3.56 0.83 -14.26
CA LEU A 76 3.76 0.87 -15.71
C LEU A 76 4.59 2.08 -16.17
N ASP A 77 5.21 2.81 -15.24
CA ASP A 77 6.09 3.91 -15.61
C ASP A 77 7.35 3.36 -16.32
N GLY A 78 7.71 3.97 -17.45
CA GLY A 78 8.81 3.52 -18.31
C GLY A 78 8.59 2.19 -19.03
N VAL A 79 7.36 1.68 -19.09
CA VAL A 79 6.95 0.55 -19.94
C VAL A 79 6.27 1.10 -21.19
N ASP A 80 6.92 1.01 -22.35
CA ASP A 80 6.45 1.68 -23.57
C ASP A 80 5.48 0.82 -24.39
N SER A 81 5.58 -0.50 -24.28
CA SER A 81 4.76 -1.48 -25.00
C SER A 81 3.54 -1.96 -24.20
N ASP A 82 2.61 -2.63 -24.89
CA ASP A 82 1.48 -3.28 -24.26
C ASP A 82 1.95 -4.43 -23.36
N LEU A 83 1.47 -4.44 -22.11
CA LEU A 83 1.80 -5.49 -21.16
C LEU A 83 0.89 -6.70 -21.36
N LEU A 84 -0.43 -6.48 -21.43
CA LEU A 84 -1.41 -7.56 -21.54
C LEU A 84 -1.62 -7.95 -23.00
N LEU A 85 -1.57 -9.25 -23.29
CA LEU A 85 -1.86 -9.78 -24.62
C LEU A 85 -3.31 -9.50 -25.00
N GLY A 86 -3.51 -8.92 -26.19
CA GLY A 86 -4.84 -8.65 -26.74
C GLY A 86 -5.58 -7.48 -26.10
N MET A 87 -4.94 -6.70 -25.21
CA MET A 87 -5.53 -5.50 -24.63
C MET A 87 -4.55 -4.33 -24.69
N PRO A 88 -4.73 -3.40 -25.66
CA PRO A 88 -3.90 -2.21 -25.76
C PRO A 88 -3.87 -1.40 -24.47
N ARG A 89 -2.77 -0.69 -24.21
CA ARG A 89 -2.59 0.14 -23.01
C ARG A 89 -3.69 1.19 -22.83
N SER A 90 -4.17 1.77 -23.93
CA SER A 90 -5.28 2.74 -23.92
C SER A 90 -6.56 2.11 -23.37
N GLU A 91 -6.89 0.90 -23.82
CA GLU A 91 -8.05 0.13 -23.36
C GLU A 91 -7.89 -0.30 -21.89
N CYS A 92 -6.71 -0.78 -21.49
CA CYS A 92 -6.40 -1.07 -20.09
C CYS A 92 -6.64 0.16 -19.20
N THR A 93 -6.15 1.32 -19.64
CA THR A 93 -6.26 2.58 -18.90
C THR A 93 -7.71 3.04 -18.78
N GLN A 94 -8.47 2.93 -19.86
CA GLN A 94 -9.89 3.28 -19.88
C GLN A 94 -10.70 2.36 -18.96
N THR A 95 -10.48 1.05 -19.05
CA THR A 95 -11.13 0.05 -18.17
C THR A 95 -10.82 0.31 -16.70
N ALA A 96 -9.55 0.60 -16.37
CA ALA A 96 -9.14 0.95 -15.02
C ALA A 96 -9.83 2.23 -14.53
N ARG A 97 -9.93 3.25 -15.37
CA ARG A 97 -10.63 4.50 -15.06
C ARG A 97 -12.11 4.26 -14.76
N GLU A 98 -12.81 3.52 -15.62
CA GLU A 98 -14.23 3.21 -15.45
C GLU A 98 -14.50 2.41 -14.19
N SER A 99 -13.68 1.39 -13.92
CA SER A 99 -13.78 0.63 -12.69
C SER A 99 -13.56 1.50 -11.45
N LEU A 100 -12.66 2.48 -11.53
CA LEU A 100 -12.40 3.39 -10.41
C LEU A 100 -13.55 4.34 -10.17
N TYR A 101 -14.09 4.91 -11.24
CA TYR A 101 -15.17 5.86 -11.16
C TYR A 101 -16.41 5.19 -10.58
N ARG A 102 -16.71 3.97 -11.02
CA ARG A 102 -17.76 3.14 -10.42
C ARG A 102 -17.52 2.89 -8.92
N ALA A 103 -16.31 2.53 -8.54
CA ALA A 103 -15.97 2.29 -7.13
C ALA A 103 -16.11 3.56 -6.26
N VAL A 104 -15.84 4.75 -6.83
CA VAL A 104 -16.09 6.04 -6.16
C VAL A 104 -17.60 6.31 -6.06
N ASP A 105 -18.36 6.06 -7.13
CA ASP A 105 -19.82 6.25 -7.13
C ASP A 105 -20.51 5.37 -6.09
N GLU A 106 -20.08 4.12 -5.97
CA GLU A 106 -20.57 3.16 -4.96
C GLU A 106 -20.34 3.63 -3.50
N THR A 107 -19.48 4.63 -3.26
CA THR A 107 -19.30 5.19 -1.91
C THR A 107 -20.48 6.05 -1.46
N GLY A 108 -21.28 6.57 -2.40
CA GLY A 108 -22.41 7.47 -2.12
C GLY A 108 -22.02 8.85 -1.58
N GLU A 109 -20.74 9.24 -1.68
CA GLU A 109 -20.22 10.53 -1.20
C GLU A 109 -19.67 11.34 -2.39
N GLU A 110 -19.95 12.64 -2.43
CA GLU A 110 -19.52 13.50 -3.55
C GLU A 110 -18.22 14.29 -3.27
N ARG A 111 -17.75 14.29 -2.03
CA ARG A 111 -16.61 15.12 -1.58
C ARG A 111 -15.46 14.30 -1.02
N GLU A 112 -14.59 14.90 -0.21
CA GLU A 112 -13.40 14.22 0.32
C GLU A 112 -13.72 12.97 1.15
N GLY A 113 -14.94 12.89 1.73
CA GLY A 113 -15.43 11.71 2.43
C GLY A 113 -15.46 10.43 1.56
N ALA A 114 -15.62 10.59 0.25
CA ALA A 114 -15.58 9.49 -0.72
C ALA A 114 -14.25 8.73 -0.66
N ILE A 115 -13.13 9.41 -0.44
CA ILE A 115 -11.81 8.77 -0.42
C ILE A 115 -11.63 7.89 0.82
N TRP A 116 -12.19 8.26 1.98
CA TRP A 116 -12.18 7.41 3.17
C TRP A 116 -12.99 6.14 2.95
N ARG A 117 -14.19 6.28 2.35
CA ARG A 117 -15.05 5.13 2.04
C ARG A 117 -14.43 4.25 0.97
N LEU A 118 -13.82 4.84 -0.04
CA LEU A 118 -13.08 4.12 -1.08
C LEU A 118 -11.90 3.35 -0.47
N TYR A 119 -11.12 3.97 0.41
CA TYR A 119 -10.05 3.29 1.15
C TYR A 119 -10.59 2.09 1.94
N LEU A 120 -11.71 2.26 2.66
CA LEU A 120 -12.33 1.17 3.40
C LEU A 120 -12.79 0.03 2.48
N ALA A 121 -13.54 0.36 1.42
CA ALA A 121 -14.17 -0.60 0.52
C ALA A 121 -13.19 -1.31 -0.43
N GLN A 122 -12.13 -0.62 -0.86
CA GLN A 122 -11.22 -1.13 -1.89
C GLN A 122 -9.91 -1.66 -1.31
N ARG A 123 -9.38 -1.02 -0.25
CA ARG A 123 -8.10 -1.40 0.35
C ARG A 123 -8.29 -2.26 1.59
N VAL A 124 -8.91 -1.69 2.63
CA VAL A 124 -9.05 -2.34 3.94
C VAL A 124 -9.80 -3.66 3.81
N PHE A 125 -10.95 -3.65 3.16
CA PHE A 125 -11.79 -4.84 2.99
C PHE A 125 -11.09 -6.00 2.26
N ARG A 126 -10.08 -5.71 1.43
CA ARG A 126 -9.45 -6.73 0.57
C ARG A 126 -8.09 -7.19 1.08
N GLU A 127 -7.29 -6.28 1.65
CA GLU A 127 -5.98 -6.63 2.21
C GLU A 127 -6.10 -7.35 3.56
N ILE A 128 -7.06 -6.93 4.39
CA ILE A 128 -7.15 -7.42 5.76
C ILE A 128 -7.51 -8.90 5.82
N PRO A 129 -8.59 -9.41 5.18
CA PRO A 129 -9.00 -10.80 5.36
C PRO A 129 -7.89 -11.80 5.07
N LEU A 130 -7.11 -11.57 4.01
CA LEU A 130 -5.97 -12.41 3.66
C LEU A 130 -4.85 -12.33 4.69
N SER A 131 -4.55 -11.13 5.21
CA SER A 131 -3.57 -10.98 6.28
C SER A 131 -4.05 -11.66 7.57
N MET A 132 -5.35 -11.57 7.89
CA MET A 132 -5.93 -12.19 9.09
C MET A 132 -5.82 -13.71 9.01
N ARG A 133 -6.18 -14.32 7.88
CA ARG A 133 -6.09 -15.77 7.69
C ARG A 133 -4.69 -16.33 7.96
N LYS A 134 -3.63 -15.55 7.67
CA LYS A 134 -2.24 -15.97 7.96
C LYS A 134 -1.92 -16.00 9.44
N PHE A 135 -2.43 -15.04 10.19
CA PHE A 135 -2.21 -14.93 11.63
C PHE A 135 -3.14 -15.85 12.43
N ASP A 136 -4.38 -16.06 11.95
CA ASP A 136 -5.42 -16.80 12.66
C ASP A 136 -5.05 -18.27 12.89
N SER A 137 -4.08 -18.79 12.14
CA SER A 137 -3.47 -20.11 12.40
C SER A 137 -2.56 -20.15 13.63
N HIS A 138 -2.20 -19.00 14.21
CA HIS A 138 -1.22 -18.89 15.30
C HIS A 138 -1.69 -18.02 16.47
N VAL A 139 -2.44 -16.95 16.21
CA VAL A 139 -2.85 -15.96 17.21
C VAL A 139 -4.27 -15.48 16.95
N ASN A 140 -5.00 -15.15 18.01
CA ASN A 140 -6.31 -14.52 17.92
C ASN A 140 -6.15 -13.05 17.52
N VAL A 141 -6.50 -12.73 16.27
CA VAL A 141 -6.34 -11.37 15.76
C VAL A 141 -7.54 -10.50 16.08
N ARG A 142 -7.29 -9.29 16.60
CA ARG A 142 -8.30 -8.28 16.89
C ARG A 142 -8.02 -7.00 16.08
N LEU A 143 -9.08 -6.42 15.53
CA LEU A 143 -9.05 -5.23 14.68
C LEU A 143 -9.83 -4.09 15.36
N PRO A 144 -9.28 -3.46 16.41
CA PRO A 144 -10.03 -2.50 17.24
C PRO A 144 -10.55 -1.31 16.42
N PHE A 145 -9.78 -0.82 15.44
CA PHE A 145 -10.16 0.32 14.60
C PHE A 145 -11.30 0.01 13.61
N LEU A 146 -11.62 -1.26 13.40
CA LEU A 146 -12.77 -1.70 12.60
C LEU A 146 -13.99 -2.06 13.44
N SER A 147 -13.94 -1.85 14.75
CA SER A 147 -15.18 -1.93 15.54
C SER A 147 -16.17 -0.89 15.04
N ARG A 148 -17.43 -1.29 14.90
CA ARG A 148 -18.50 -0.44 14.36
C ARG A 148 -18.57 0.92 15.07
N GLY A 149 -18.52 0.92 16.41
CA GLY A 149 -18.55 2.16 17.18
C GLY A 149 -17.38 3.10 16.89
N ILE A 150 -16.17 2.57 16.69
CA ILE A 150 -15.01 3.39 16.34
C ILE A 150 -15.15 3.91 14.90
N ALA A 151 -15.48 3.05 13.94
CA ALA A 151 -15.63 3.46 12.55
C ALA A 151 -16.72 4.53 12.42
N ASP A 152 -17.89 4.32 13.00
CA ASP A 152 -19.01 5.28 12.99
C ASP A 152 -18.60 6.61 13.63
N ALA A 153 -17.89 6.58 14.76
CA ALA A 153 -17.39 7.80 15.40
C ALA A 153 -16.42 8.55 14.49
N VAL A 154 -15.50 7.85 13.83
CA VAL A 154 -14.54 8.46 12.89
C VAL A 154 -15.27 9.10 11.70
N PHE A 155 -16.23 8.41 11.09
CA PHE A 155 -16.96 8.95 9.94
C PHE A 155 -17.86 10.14 10.29
N ARG A 156 -18.31 10.26 11.53
CA ARG A 156 -19.02 11.46 12.03
C ARG A 156 -18.11 12.66 12.24
N LEU A 157 -16.81 12.47 12.38
CA LEU A 157 -15.88 13.58 12.56
C LEU A 157 -15.70 14.35 11.24
N PRO A 158 -15.67 15.70 11.30
CA PRO A 158 -15.25 16.50 10.16
C PRO A 158 -13.88 16.06 9.62
N THR A 159 -13.72 16.11 8.30
CA THR A 159 -12.57 15.51 7.58
C THR A 159 -11.25 16.17 7.99
N GLN A 160 -11.26 17.44 8.37
CA GLN A 160 -10.08 18.15 8.86
C GLN A 160 -9.45 17.51 10.11
N TYR A 161 -10.25 16.89 10.98
CA TYR A 161 -9.72 16.23 12.18
C TYR A 161 -9.07 14.88 11.85
N ARG A 162 -9.48 14.25 10.73
CA ARG A 162 -8.97 12.98 10.24
C ARG A 162 -7.69 13.13 9.40
N MET A 163 -7.10 14.32 9.39
CA MET A 163 -5.82 14.61 8.74
C MET A 163 -4.69 14.66 9.77
N GLY A 164 -3.54 14.07 9.41
CA GLY A 164 -2.37 14.07 10.28
C GLY A 164 -2.61 13.35 11.60
N GLU A 165 -1.89 13.75 12.65
CA GLU A 165 -1.91 13.06 13.95
C GLU A 165 -2.85 13.71 14.97
N THR A 166 -3.80 14.55 14.51
CA THR A 166 -4.60 15.42 15.38
C THR A 166 -5.45 14.63 16.36
N ILE A 167 -6.28 13.70 15.87
CA ILE A 167 -7.17 12.89 16.74
C ILE A 167 -6.34 12.02 17.68
N GLN A 168 -5.31 11.34 17.17
CA GLN A 168 -4.44 10.47 17.98
C GLN A 168 -3.77 11.26 19.09
N ARG A 169 -3.24 12.44 18.79
CA ARG A 169 -2.64 13.32 19.79
C ARG A 169 -3.64 13.72 20.86
N GLN A 170 -4.89 14.03 20.51
CA GLN A 170 -5.91 14.38 21.50
C GLN A 170 -6.31 13.19 22.38
N ILE A 171 -6.48 12.01 21.78
CA ILE A 171 -6.75 10.77 22.51
C ILE A 171 -5.60 10.49 23.50
N LEU A 172 -4.34 10.55 23.04
CA LEU A 172 -3.19 10.31 23.89
C LEU A 172 -3.04 11.38 24.97
N LYS A 173 -3.21 12.66 24.67
CA LYS A 173 -3.20 13.72 25.69
C LYS A 173 -4.20 13.47 26.81
N ARG A 174 -5.40 12.99 26.47
CA ARG A 174 -6.46 12.74 27.44
C ARG A 174 -6.23 11.49 28.27
N TRP A 175 -5.81 10.40 27.63
CA TRP A 175 -5.84 9.08 28.26
C TRP A 175 -4.46 8.50 28.59
N ARG A 176 -3.44 8.82 27.80
CA ARG A 176 -2.07 8.28 27.90
C ARG A 176 -1.01 9.33 27.51
N PRO A 177 -0.87 10.43 28.27
CA PRO A 177 0.03 11.52 27.90
C PRO A 177 1.51 11.11 27.91
N ASP A 178 1.86 10.06 28.66
CA ASP A 178 3.14 9.38 28.65
C ASP A 178 3.53 8.89 27.25
N PHE A 179 2.56 8.44 26.44
CA PHE A 179 2.81 7.92 25.10
C PHE A 179 3.21 9.00 24.09
N LEU A 180 2.94 10.27 24.39
CA LEU A 180 3.41 11.39 23.56
C LEU A 180 4.94 11.56 23.63
N LYS A 181 5.61 10.91 24.58
CA LYS A 181 7.09 10.92 24.69
C LYS A 181 7.74 9.78 23.90
N VAL A 182 6.96 8.79 23.44
CA VAL A 182 7.48 7.65 22.69
C VAL A 182 7.90 8.12 21.30
N ARG A 183 9.16 7.84 20.96
CA ARG A 183 9.70 8.17 19.63
C ARG A 183 9.26 7.11 18.63
N ASN A 184 8.82 7.58 17.47
CA ASN A 184 8.57 6.73 16.32
C ASN A 184 9.92 6.15 15.84
N VAL A 185 10.04 4.84 15.79
CA VAL A 185 11.26 4.14 15.35
C VAL A 185 11.66 4.48 13.92
N ASN A 186 10.67 4.75 13.05
CA ASN A 186 10.86 5.06 11.65
C ASN A 186 11.14 6.53 11.39
N THR A 187 10.94 7.45 12.33
CA THR A 187 11.26 8.88 12.11
C THR A 187 12.19 9.46 13.18
N GLY A 188 12.38 8.78 14.30
CA GLY A 188 13.11 9.27 15.47
C GLY A 188 12.40 10.40 16.25
N THR A 189 11.20 10.81 15.84
CA THR A 189 10.43 11.92 16.43
C THR A 189 9.25 11.43 17.25
N PHE A 190 8.78 12.26 18.18
CA PHE A 190 7.56 12.00 18.95
C PHE A 190 6.30 12.49 18.20
N ILE A 191 5.13 11.98 18.59
CA ILE A 191 3.83 12.38 18.04
C ILE A 191 3.59 13.87 18.31
N GLY A 192 3.24 14.62 17.27
CA GLY A 192 3.03 16.06 17.37
C GLY A 192 4.31 16.89 17.55
N ALA A 193 5.48 16.34 17.23
CA ALA A 193 6.70 17.13 17.07
C ALA A 193 6.49 18.28 16.08
N TRP A 194 7.17 19.40 16.29
CA TRP A 194 7.04 20.57 15.42
C TRP A 194 7.49 20.24 13.98
N PRO A 195 6.88 20.86 12.94
CA PRO A 195 7.20 20.53 11.54
C PRO A 195 8.69 20.63 11.19
N ILE A 196 9.42 21.58 11.78
CA ILE A 196 10.86 21.74 11.56
C ILE A 196 11.64 20.53 12.09
N ILE A 197 11.28 20.02 13.28
CA ILE A 197 11.89 18.83 13.87
C ILE A 197 11.62 17.60 13.01
N GLN A 198 10.39 17.46 12.50
CA GLN A 198 10.03 16.37 11.59
C GLN A 198 10.83 16.43 10.29
N LYS A 199 10.95 17.62 9.67
CA LYS A 199 11.76 17.83 8.46
C LYS A 199 13.24 17.51 8.69
N ALA A 200 13.81 17.98 9.81
CA ALA A 200 15.20 17.70 10.17
C ALA A 200 15.45 16.20 10.38
N ALA A 201 14.52 15.51 11.05
CA ALA A 201 14.62 14.08 11.26
C ALA A 201 14.51 13.28 9.95
N TYR A 202 13.60 13.68 9.05
CA TYR A 202 13.49 13.08 7.73
C TYR A 202 14.76 13.31 6.88
N LEU A 203 15.32 14.52 6.91
CA LEU A 203 16.59 14.80 6.23
C LEU A 203 17.73 13.92 6.80
N ARG A 204 17.85 13.84 8.13
CA ARG A 204 18.82 12.96 8.78
C ARG A 204 18.66 11.52 8.31
N GLN A 205 17.44 10.99 8.26
CA GLN A 205 17.20 9.63 7.80
C GLN A 205 17.56 9.42 6.34
N ARG A 206 17.26 10.38 5.46
CA ARG A 206 17.69 10.32 4.05
C ARG A 206 19.21 10.30 3.92
N ILE A 207 19.92 11.08 4.75
CA ILE A 207 21.39 11.07 4.77
C ILE A 207 21.89 9.70 5.25
N LEU A 208 21.37 9.19 6.36
CA LEU A 208 21.77 7.88 6.89
C LEU A 208 21.46 6.73 5.92
N ALA A 209 20.33 6.80 5.23
CA ALA A 209 19.97 5.86 4.16
C ALA A 209 21.00 5.92 3.03
N LYS A 210 21.33 7.11 2.52
CA LYS A 210 22.36 7.27 1.48
C LYS A 210 23.75 6.74 1.91
N LEU A 211 24.05 6.78 3.21
CA LEU A 211 25.27 6.22 3.79
C LEU A 211 25.18 4.72 4.11
N ASN A 212 24.09 4.05 3.70
CA ASN A 212 23.81 2.63 3.94
C ASN A 212 23.86 2.22 5.41
N VAL A 213 23.49 3.13 6.32
CA VAL A 213 23.49 2.83 7.77
C VAL A 213 22.43 1.76 8.06
N PRO A 214 22.78 0.63 8.71
CA PRO A 214 21.84 -0.43 9.03
C PRO A 214 20.58 0.09 9.74
N GLY A 215 19.41 -0.40 9.32
CA GLY A 215 18.11 -0.01 9.89
C GLY A 215 17.44 1.20 9.24
N THR A 216 18.10 1.90 8.30
CA THR A 216 17.51 3.10 7.66
C THR A 216 16.89 2.86 6.29
N GLN A 217 17.06 1.66 5.71
CA GLN A 217 16.55 1.27 4.40
C GLN A 217 15.84 -0.10 4.43
N PRO A 218 14.70 -0.23 5.12
CA PRO A 218 14.03 -1.53 5.22
C PRO A 218 13.54 -2.08 3.85
N TYR A 219 13.23 -1.20 2.89
CA TYR A 219 12.62 -1.60 1.60
C TYR A 219 13.47 -1.31 0.36
N GLU A 220 14.53 -0.51 0.43
CA GLU A 220 15.37 -0.19 -0.74
C GLU A 220 16.17 -1.39 -1.24
N LYS A 221 16.38 -2.39 -0.38
CA LYS A 221 17.05 -3.64 -0.77
C LYS A 221 16.21 -4.52 -1.68
N MET A 222 14.88 -4.34 -1.75
CA MET A 222 14.04 -5.22 -2.57
C MET A 222 14.41 -5.15 -4.05
N GLY A 223 14.59 -3.94 -4.59
CA GLY A 223 15.04 -3.76 -5.98
C GLY A 223 16.48 -4.22 -6.21
N LEU A 224 17.33 -4.25 -5.18
CA LEU A 224 18.66 -4.85 -5.27
C LEU A 224 18.56 -6.37 -5.31
N TRP A 225 17.78 -6.99 -4.42
CA TRP A 225 17.55 -8.42 -4.39
C TRP A 225 16.97 -8.96 -5.69
N LEU A 226 16.01 -8.26 -6.30
CA LEU A 226 15.47 -8.66 -7.61
C LEU A 226 16.53 -8.65 -8.73
N ARG A 227 17.56 -7.80 -8.61
CA ARG A 227 18.67 -7.70 -9.57
C ARG A 227 19.83 -8.64 -9.26
N SER A 228 19.98 -9.09 -8.02
CA SER A 228 21.02 -10.04 -7.58
C SER A 228 20.42 -11.38 -7.17
N ASP A 229 20.06 -11.53 -5.90
CA ASP A 229 19.86 -12.81 -5.22
C ASP A 229 18.60 -13.53 -5.73
N LEU A 230 17.58 -12.75 -6.11
CA LEU A 230 16.31 -13.24 -6.65
C LEU A 230 16.28 -13.23 -8.18
N LYS A 231 17.36 -12.80 -8.86
CA LYS A 231 17.42 -12.80 -10.33
C LYS A 231 17.14 -14.18 -10.94
N PRO A 232 17.68 -15.31 -10.41
CA PRO A 232 17.34 -16.64 -10.92
C PRO A 232 15.84 -16.96 -10.79
N LEU A 233 15.23 -16.54 -9.68
CA LEU A 233 13.80 -16.74 -9.45
C LEU A 233 12.95 -15.91 -10.44
N VAL A 234 13.32 -14.65 -10.66
CA VAL A 234 12.67 -13.77 -11.64
C VAL A 234 12.74 -14.37 -13.04
N ARG A 235 13.91 -14.83 -13.47
CA ARG A 235 14.09 -15.47 -14.79
C ARG A 235 13.20 -16.71 -14.92
N ARG A 236 13.26 -17.61 -13.95
CA ARG A 236 12.48 -18.86 -13.98
C ARG A 236 10.98 -18.63 -14.01
N LEU A 237 10.48 -17.71 -13.18
CA LEU A 237 9.04 -17.49 -13.05
C LEU A 237 8.47 -16.58 -14.14
N LEU A 238 9.23 -15.62 -14.65
CA LEU A 238 8.69 -14.63 -15.59
C LEU A 238 9.13 -14.80 -17.04
N LEU A 239 10.31 -15.38 -17.30
CA LEU A 239 10.93 -15.36 -18.63
C LEU A 239 11.01 -16.72 -19.34
N GLU A 240 11.13 -17.82 -18.59
CA GLU A 240 11.16 -19.18 -19.14
C GLU A 240 9.80 -19.61 -19.69
N ASP A 241 9.77 -20.54 -20.65
CA ASP A 241 8.55 -20.94 -21.37
C ASP A 241 7.47 -21.56 -20.46
N GLY A 242 7.87 -22.16 -19.34
CA GLY A 242 6.94 -22.65 -18.31
C GLY A 242 6.52 -21.60 -17.28
N GLY A 243 6.98 -20.36 -17.43
CA GLY A 243 6.66 -19.21 -16.58
C GLY A 243 5.62 -18.28 -17.22
N LEU A 244 5.49 -17.07 -16.68
CA LEU A 244 4.42 -16.13 -17.04
C LEU A 244 4.40 -15.74 -18.52
N SER A 245 5.58 -15.64 -19.16
CA SER A 245 5.71 -15.36 -20.60
C SER A 245 5.06 -16.44 -21.48
N GLY A 246 5.07 -17.70 -21.06
CA GLY A 246 4.48 -18.81 -21.84
C GLY A 246 2.97 -18.95 -21.70
N ARG A 247 2.32 -18.22 -20.78
CA ARG A 247 0.91 -18.42 -20.44
C ARG A 247 -0.09 -17.72 -21.36
N GLY A 248 0.38 -16.90 -22.29
CA GLY A 248 -0.50 -16.19 -23.24
C GLY A 248 -1.33 -15.05 -22.64
N ILE A 249 -1.00 -14.58 -21.43
CA ILE A 249 -1.69 -13.43 -20.79
C ILE A 249 -0.90 -12.12 -20.95
N ILE A 250 0.43 -12.22 -20.98
CA ILE A 250 1.33 -11.05 -20.99
C ILE A 250 2.26 -11.15 -22.18
N HIS A 251 2.53 -10.02 -22.84
CA HIS A 251 3.48 -9.94 -23.95
C HIS A 251 4.88 -10.36 -23.47
N PRO A 252 5.45 -11.47 -24.01
CA PRO A 252 6.75 -11.97 -23.55
C PRO A 252 7.87 -10.96 -23.71
N ASP A 253 7.88 -10.22 -24.82
CA ASP A 253 8.90 -9.22 -25.11
C ASP A 253 8.82 -8.03 -24.15
N THR A 254 7.60 -7.58 -23.81
CA THR A 254 7.40 -6.54 -22.79
C THR A 254 7.95 -6.97 -21.43
N ILE A 255 7.74 -8.22 -20.99
CA ILE A 255 8.32 -8.70 -19.72
C ILE A 255 9.84 -8.72 -19.80
N ARG A 256 10.41 -9.23 -20.91
CA ARG A 256 11.87 -9.27 -21.11
C ARG A 256 12.47 -7.87 -21.05
N ASP A 257 11.84 -6.90 -21.70
CA ASP A 257 12.27 -5.51 -21.70
C ASP A 257 12.19 -4.88 -20.31
N VAL A 258 11.09 -5.11 -19.57
CA VAL A 258 10.94 -4.66 -18.17
C VAL A 258 12.05 -5.23 -17.29
N VAL A 259 12.32 -6.54 -17.37
CA VAL A 259 13.36 -7.19 -16.55
C VAL A 259 14.75 -6.74 -16.96
N ARG A 260 15.02 -6.58 -18.26
CA ARG A 260 16.29 -6.05 -18.79
C ARG A 260 16.53 -4.64 -18.27
N ALA A 261 15.58 -3.73 -18.53
CA ALA A 261 15.66 -2.34 -18.09
C ALA A 261 15.81 -2.22 -16.56
N HIS A 262 15.16 -3.12 -15.80
CA HIS A 262 15.34 -3.17 -14.36
C HIS A 262 16.78 -3.48 -13.96
N ASN A 263 17.35 -4.53 -14.55
CA ASN A 263 18.74 -4.94 -14.30
C ASN A 263 19.75 -3.85 -14.72
N GLU A 264 19.42 -3.04 -15.73
CA GLU A 264 20.21 -1.90 -16.20
C GLU A 264 20.10 -0.64 -15.32
N GLY A 265 19.21 -0.64 -14.33
CA GLY A 265 19.11 0.43 -13.34
C GLY A 265 17.76 1.14 -13.26
N ARG A 266 16.84 0.91 -14.21
CA ARG A 266 15.46 1.44 -14.10
C ARG A 266 14.72 0.76 -12.94
N ASN A 267 13.83 1.49 -12.28
CA ASN A 267 13.11 0.94 -11.14
C ASN A 267 11.75 0.33 -11.55
N HIS A 268 11.74 -0.95 -11.93
CA HIS A 268 10.50 -1.72 -12.14
C HIS A 268 10.20 -2.68 -10.98
N THR A 269 10.72 -2.42 -9.78
CA THR A 269 10.61 -3.31 -8.60
C THR A 269 9.16 -3.74 -8.34
N TYR A 270 8.23 -2.78 -8.31
CA TYR A 270 6.83 -3.07 -7.98
C TYR A 270 6.10 -3.84 -9.09
N LEU A 271 6.40 -3.56 -10.36
CA LEU A 271 5.84 -4.31 -11.48
C LEU A 271 6.33 -5.75 -11.46
N ILE A 272 7.63 -5.97 -11.31
CA ILE A 272 8.20 -7.32 -11.26
C ILE A 272 7.61 -8.10 -10.08
N LEU A 273 7.45 -7.50 -8.90
CA LEU A 273 6.77 -8.15 -7.78
C LEU A 273 5.32 -8.51 -8.11
N ALA A 274 4.56 -7.61 -8.74
CA ALA A 274 3.19 -7.88 -9.14
C ALA A 274 3.10 -9.05 -10.13
N LEU A 275 4.03 -9.12 -11.09
CA LEU A 275 4.13 -10.23 -12.06
C LEU A 275 4.48 -11.55 -11.37
N LEU A 276 5.43 -11.55 -10.43
CA LEU A 276 5.79 -12.75 -9.65
C LEU A 276 4.62 -13.28 -8.82
N ILE A 277 3.85 -12.35 -8.26
CA ILE A 277 2.63 -12.66 -7.49
C ILE A 277 1.58 -13.29 -8.40
N LEU A 278 1.32 -12.69 -9.57
CA LEU A 278 0.37 -13.20 -10.55
C LEU A 278 0.74 -14.62 -10.98
N GLU A 279 2.00 -14.83 -11.36
CA GLU A 279 2.50 -16.15 -11.74
C GLU A 279 2.31 -17.19 -10.63
N LYS A 280 2.62 -16.83 -9.38
CA LYS A 280 2.41 -17.71 -8.24
C LYS A 280 0.94 -18.08 -8.05
N GLN A 281 0.02 -17.14 -8.24
CA GLN A 281 -1.41 -17.40 -8.16
C GLN A 281 -1.89 -18.32 -9.27
N MET A 282 -1.43 -18.11 -10.51
CA MET A 282 -1.79 -18.98 -11.63
C MET A 282 -1.36 -20.43 -11.39
N ARG A 283 -0.12 -20.63 -10.90
CA ARG A 283 0.34 -21.97 -10.51
C ARG A 283 -0.50 -22.62 -9.43
N PHE A 284 -0.95 -21.83 -8.43
CA PHE A 284 -1.81 -22.34 -7.38
C PHE A 284 -3.19 -22.77 -7.90
N LEU A 285 -3.67 -22.13 -8.97
CA LEU A 285 -4.95 -22.44 -9.60
C LEU A 285 -4.85 -23.53 -10.68
N GLU A 286 -3.65 -24.09 -10.92
CA GLU A 286 -3.38 -25.04 -12.01
C GLU A 286 -3.76 -24.54 -13.41
N ILE A 287 -3.82 -23.21 -13.55
CA ILE A 287 -3.93 -22.51 -14.84
C ILE A 287 -2.52 -22.27 -15.37
#